data_AF-A0A244EA21-F1
#
_entry.id   AF-A0A244EA21-F1
#
_cell.length_a   1.000
_cell.length_b   1.000
_cell.length_c   1.000
_cell.angle_alpha   90.00
_cell.angle_beta   90.00
_cell.angle_gamma   90.00
#
_symmetry.space_group_name_H-M   'P 1'
#
loop_
_entity.id
_entity.type
_entity.pdbx_description
1 polymer ?
#
loop_
_entity_poly.entity_id
_entity_poly.type
_entity_poly.pdbx_seq_one_letter_code
_entity_poly.pdbx_strand_id
1 'polypeptide(L)'
;MRYSAKPIEDYGRFVDGEFRGPSTLPALKHDLEAWNLAYLSFNFDAKPVCPFPEFGHLVAMTMRTDLTTGISHPAGVPLPRQLTVRPFLRQRPREFVSTMLAHPMVRNLPLFKGFGEDWIKVIFERSWIGGEVADDGLEEEAGLLEMRRLMDRLSGQVR
;
A
#
# COMPACT_ATOMS: atom_id res chain seq x y z
N MET A 1 -7.76 -2.68 -7.69
CA MET A 1 -8.05 -2.06 -6.38
C MET A 1 -7.04 -0.96 -6.11
N ARG A 2 -7.52 0.25 -5.84
CA ARG A 2 -6.69 1.41 -5.48
C ARG A 2 -6.92 1.72 -4.01
N TYR A 3 -5.84 1.95 -3.25
CA TYR A 3 -5.93 2.26 -1.82
C TYR A 3 -6.14 3.76 -1.56
N SER A 4 -5.73 4.61 -2.50
CA SER A 4 -5.94 6.04 -2.44
C SER A 4 -7.37 6.42 -2.86
N ALA A 5 -7.95 7.39 -2.17
CA ALA A 5 -9.28 7.92 -2.51
C ALA A 5 -9.30 8.50 -3.94
N LYS A 6 -8.25 9.23 -4.30
CA LYS A 6 -8.11 9.90 -5.61
C LYS A 6 -7.08 9.21 -6.50
N PRO A 7 -7.03 9.51 -7.81
CA PRO A 7 -5.92 9.14 -8.68
C PRO A 7 -4.57 9.72 -8.21
N ILE A 8 -3.45 9.12 -8.62
CA ILE A 8 -2.10 9.54 -8.18
C ILE A 8 -1.78 10.99 -8.58
N GLU A 9 -2.37 11.47 -9.67
CA GLU A 9 -2.23 12.82 -10.21
C GLU A 9 -2.78 13.90 -9.28
N ASP A 10 -3.74 13.56 -8.41
CA ASP A 10 -4.38 14.52 -7.50
C ASP A 10 -3.56 14.75 -6.23
N TYR A 11 -2.48 13.98 -6.03
CA TYR A 11 -1.65 14.03 -4.83
C TYR A 11 -0.39 14.89 -4.98
N GLY A 12 -0.37 15.83 -5.93
CA GLY A 12 0.74 16.76 -6.12
C GLY A 12 0.33 18.24 -6.02
N ARG A 13 1.32 19.12 -6.17
CA ARG A 13 1.13 20.58 -6.17
C ARG A 13 2.12 21.26 -7.10
N PHE A 14 1.82 22.47 -7.53
CA PHE A 14 2.78 23.30 -8.25
C PHE A 14 3.79 23.93 -7.26
N VAL A 15 5.08 23.80 -7.58
CA VAL A 15 6.21 24.43 -6.87
C VAL A 15 7.09 25.05 -7.94
N ASP A 16 7.29 26.37 -7.88
CA ASP A 16 8.09 27.12 -8.86
C ASP A 16 7.66 26.90 -10.32
N GLY A 17 6.34 26.77 -10.56
CA GLY A 17 5.77 26.54 -11.89
C GLY A 17 5.82 25.08 -12.36
N GLU A 18 6.46 24.19 -11.62
CA GLU A 18 6.52 22.76 -11.93
C GLU A 18 5.56 21.96 -11.05
N PHE A 19 4.80 21.05 -11.65
CA PHE A 19 4.00 20.10 -10.88
C PHE A 19 4.94 19.09 -10.19
N ARG A 20 4.86 19.02 -8.86
CA ARG A 20 5.61 18.06 -8.04
C ARG A 20 4.64 17.19 -7.26
N GLY A 21 4.79 15.88 -7.37
CA GLY A 21 3.92 14.92 -6.70
C GLY A 21 4.33 13.48 -6.98
N PRO A 22 3.63 12.49 -6.40
CA PRO A 22 3.96 11.09 -6.61
C PRO A 22 3.82 10.65 -8.08
N SER A 23 2.95 11.29 -8.86
CA SER A 23 2.78 10.99 -10.29
C SER A 23 3.98 11.40 -11.17
N THR A 24 4.90 12.22 -10.65
CA THR A 24 6.14 12.56 -11.37
C THR A 24 7.27 11.56 -11.11
N LEU A 25 7.09 10.63 -10.16
CA LEU A 25 8.08 9.62 -9.82
C LEU A 25 7.96 8.43 -10.80
N PRO A 26 9.03 8.09 -11.56
CA PRO A 26 8.99 6.99 -12.53
C PRO A 26 8.61 5.64 -11.92
N ALA A 27 8.96 5.42 -10.65
CA ALA A 27 8.63 4.21 -9.91
C ALA A 27 7.12 4.05 -9.64
N LEU A 28 6.33 5.12 -9.71
CA LEU A 28 4.93 5.13 -9.28
C LEU A 28 3.94 5.41 -10.42
N LYS A 29 4.28 6.29 -11.37
CA LYS A 29 3.36 6.86 -12.37
C LYS A 29 2.51 5.85 -13.17
N HIS A 30 3.01 4.62 -13.35
CA HIS A 30 2.33 3.57 -14.12
C HIS A 30 2.27 2.23 -13.39
N ASP A 31 2.48 2.22 -12.07
CA ASP A 31 2.47 1.01 -11.25
C ASP A 31 1.54 1.18 -10.05
N LEU A 32 0.29 0.74 -10.22
CA LEU A 32 -0.75 0.86 -9.19
C LEU A 32 -0.35 0.17 -7.88
N GLU A 33 0.34 -0.96 -7.93
CA GLU A 33 0.77 -1.66 -6.72
C GLU A 33 1.87 -0.87 -6.00
N ALA A 34 2.83 -0.31 -6.74
CA ALA A 34 3.85 0.57 -6.16
C ALA A 34 3.21 1.84 -5.57
N TRP A 35 2.20 2.40 -6.25
CA TRP A 35 1.42 3.51 -5.72
C TRP A 35 0.67 3.14 -4.44
N ASN A 36 -0.01 1.99 -4.39
CA ASN A 36 -0.69 1.52 -3.18
C ASN A 36 0.28 1.40 -2.00
N LEU A 37 1.47 0.85 -2.21
CA LEU A 37 2.51 0.77 -1.18
C LEU A 37 2.99 2.16 -0.75
N ALA A 38 3.26 3.05 -1.69
CA ALA A 38 3.68 4.43 -1.42
C ALA A 38 2.60 5.19 -0.63
N TYR A 39 1.34 5.06 -1.04
CA TYR A 39 0.19 5.71 -0.41
C TYR A 39 -0.01 5.22 1.02
N LEU A 40 0.22 3.95 1.34
CA LEU A 40 0.19 3.47 2.73
C LEU A 40 1.41 3.92 3.53
N SER A 41 2.57 4.08 2.87
CA SER A 41 3.83 4.40 3.53
C SER A 41 3.99 5.88 3.86
N PHE A 42 3.15 6.76 3.31
CA PHE A 42 3.25 8.19 3.54
C PHE A 42 1.92 8.93 3.41
N ASN A 43 1.73 9.97 4.22
CA ASN A 43 0.50 10.78 4.20
C ASN A 43 0.52 11.85 3.11
N PHE A 44 0.25 11.41 1.88
CA PHE A 44 0.13 12.30 0.72
C PHE A 44 -1.06 13.26 0.79
N ASP A 45 -2.12 12.91 1.55
CA ASP A 45 -3.28 13.78 1.74
C ASP A 45 -2.91 15.05 2.53
N ALA A 46 -2.11 14.91 3.58
CA ALA A 46 -1.61 16.05 4.37
C ALA A 46 -0.37 16.71 3.76
N LYS A 47 0.46 15.94 3.04
CA LYS A 47 1.73 16.38 2.49
C LYS A 47 1.87 15.88 1.04
N PRO A 48 1.45 16.65 0.02
CA PRO A 48 1.41 16.20 -1.37
C PRO A 48 2.79 16.08 -2.05
N VAL A 49 3.88 16.38 -1.35
CA VAL A 49 5.23 16.23 -1.88
C VAL A 49 5.88 15.03 -1.22
N CYS A 50 6.58 14.24 -2.03
CA CYS A 50 7.41 13.12 -1.58
C CYS A 50 8.22 13.51 -0.34
N PRO A 51 8.24 12.69 0.73
CA PRO A 51 8.83 13.10 2.01
C PRO A 51 10.32 13.43 1.91
N PHE A 52 11.02 12.74 1.00
CA PHE A 52 12.43 12.94 0.69
C PHE A 52 12.79 12.31 -0.67
N PRO A 53 13.96 12.62 -1.26
CA PRO A 53 14.32 12.21 -2.62
C PRO A 53 14.36 10.69 -2.86
N GLU A 54 14.84 9.92 -1.89
CA GLU A 54 15.09 8.47 -2.01
C GLU A 54 13.82 7.63 -1.84
N PHE A 55 12.69 8.22 -1.41
CA PHE A 55 11.49 7.46 -1.05
C PHE A 55 10.96 6.63 -2.23
N GLY A 56 10.92 7.19 -3.44
CA GLY A 56 10.53 6.45 -4.64
C GLY A 56 11.45 5.27 -4.94
N HIS A 57 12.75 5.40 -4.64
CA HIS A 57 13.72 4.31 -4.78
C HIS A 57 13.49 3.21 -3.73
N LEU A 58 13.21 3.56 -2.48
CA LEU A 58 12.91 2.57 -1.41
C LEU A 58 11.63 1.79 -1.72
N VAL A 59 10.60 2.46 -2.24
CA VAL A 59 9.37 1.79 -2.72
C VAL A 59 9.75 0.82 -3.85
N ALA A 60 10.46 1.27 -4.88
CA ALA A 60 10.85 0.42 -6.01
C ALA A 60 11.66 -0.81 -5.57
N MET A 61 12.63 -0.65 -4.67
CA MET A 61 13.43 -1.75 -4.15
C MET A 61 12.62 -2.71 -3.29
N THR A 62 11.66 -2.21 -2.51
CA THR A 62 10.71 -3.05 -1.76
C THR A 62 9.85 -3.89 -2.70
N MET A 63 9.35 -3.29 -3.79
CA MET A 63 8.59 -3.99 -4.84
C MET A 63 9.41 -5.04 -5.61
N ARG A 64 10.75 -5.01 -5.47
CA ARG A 64 11.70 -5.92 -6.11
C ARG A 64 12.49 -6.77 -5.10
N THR A 65 11.98 -6.89 -3.89
CA THR A 65 12.55 -7.81 -2.89
C THR A 65 11.91 -9.18 -3.03
N ASP A 66 12.74 -10.20 -3.21
CA ASP A 66 12.34 -11.60 -3.14
C ASP A 66 12.03 -11.92 -1.67
N LEU A 67 10.77 -12.24 -1.39
CA LEU A 67 10.27 -12.55 -0.06
C LEU A 67 10.67 -13.95 0.43
N THR A 68 11.23 -14.81 -0.42
CA THR A 68 11.77 -16.10 0.02
C THR A 68 13.20 -15.95 0.58
N THR A 69 13.97 -15.00 0.06
CA THR A 69 15.39 -14.78 0.41
C THR A 69 15.65 -13.46 1.16
N GLY A 70 14.74 -12.49 1.08
CA GLY A 70 14.91 -11.14 1.60
C GLY A 70 15.84 -10.26 0.76
N ILE A 71 16.25 -10.71 -0.43
CA ILE A 71 17.21 -10.01 -1.29
C ILE A 71 16.47 -9.09 -2.27
N SER A 72 16.90 -7.83 -2.36
CA SER A 72 16.38 -6.88 -3.32
C SER A 72 17.17 -6.93 -4.63
N HIS A 73 16.46 -7.05 -5.76
CA HIS A 73 17.09 -7.15 -7.08
C HIS A 73 17.06 -5.82 -7.83
N PRO A 74 18.17 -5.42 -8.50
CA PRO A 74 18.21 -4.20 -9.30
C PRO A 74 17.25 -4.27 -10.49
N ALA A 75 16.91 -3.12 -11.07
CA ALA A 75 16.07 -3.06 -12.27
C ALA A 75 16.66 -3.89 -13.42
N GLY A 76 15.80 -4.49 -14.25
CA GLY A 76 16.21 -5.32 -15.40
C GLY A 76 16.46 -6.79 -15.09
N VAL A 77 16.67 -7.17 -13.83
CA VAL A 77 16.76 -8.59 -13.43
C VAL A 77 15.35 -9.21 -13.43
N PRO A 78 15.10 -10.33 -14.12
CA PRO A 78 13.82 -11.03 -14.04
C PRO A 78 13.57 -11.50 -12.60
N LEU A 79 12.48 -11.03 -12.00
CA LEU A 79 12.02 -11.47 -10.69
C LEU A 79 10.55 -11.85 -10.80
N PRO A 80 10.17 -13.11 -10.51
CA PRO A 80 8.78 -13.51 -10.59
C PRO A 80 7.92 -12.73 -9.60
N ARG A 81 6.84 -12.12 -10.08
CA ARG A 81 5.99 -11.23 -9.28
C ARG A 81 5.41 -11.91 -8.05
N GLN A 82 5.13 -13.22 -8.14
CA GLN A 82 4.60 -14.03 -7.05
C GLN A 82 5.54 -14.17 -5.85
N LEU A 83 6.85 -13.90 -6.03
CA LEU A 83 7.84 -13.95 -4.95
C LEU A 83 8.01 -12.58 -4.27
N THR A 84 7.23 -11.57 -4.63
CA THR A 84 7.37 -10.19 -4.12
C THR A 84 6.17 -9.78 -3.27
N VAL A 85 6.17 -8.56 -2.75
CA VAL A 85 5.01 -7.97 -2.05
C VAL A 85 3.80 -7.69 -2.96
N ARG A 86 3.99 -7.74 -4.29
CA ARG A 86 2.96 -7.37 -5.28
C ARG A 86 1.63 -8.13 -5.15
N PRO A 87 1.61 -9.46 -4.97
CA PRO A 87 0.35 -10.19 -4.81
C PRO A 87 -0.42 -9.74 -3.57
N PHE A 88 0.27 -9.36 -2.50
CA PHE A 88 -0.35 -8.91 -1.26
C PHE A 88 -1.02 -7.53 -1.43
N LEU A 89 -0.43 -6.66 -2.26
CA LEU A 89 -0.99 -5.34 -2.58
C LEU A 89 -2.28 -5.37 -3.42
N ARG A 90 -2.75 -6.56 -3.79
CA ARG A 90 -4.06 -6.79 -4.43
C ARG A 90 -5.16 -7.11 -3.43
N GLN A 91 -4.78 -7.45 -2.19
CA GLN A 91 -5.72 -7.65 -1.08
C GLN A 91 -6.24 -6.29 -0.60
N ARG A 92 -7.21 -6.30 0.32
CA ARG A 92 -7.65 -5.07 0.99
C ARG A 92 -6.49 -4.49 1.83
N PRO A 93 -6.42 -3.17 2.05
CA PRO A 93 -5.29 -2.55 2.77
C PRO A 93 -4.97 -3.21 4.11
N ARG A 94 -6.00 -3.59 4.88
CA ARG A 94 -5.84 -4.23 6.20
C ARG A 94 -5.31 -5.66 6.10
N GLU A 95 -5.76 -6.41 5.09
CA GLU A 95 -5.29 -7.77 4.82
C GLU A 95 -3.84 -7.76 4.35
N PHE A 96 -3.50 -6.80 3.47
CA PHE A 96 -2.12 -6.56 3.04
C PHE A 96 -1.21 -6.31 4.24
N VAL A 97 -1.57 -5.36 5.11
CA VAL A 97 -0.76 -5.04 6.29
C VAL A 97 -0.66 -6.25 7.22
N SER A 98 -1.76 -6.94 7.48
CA SER A 98 -1.76 -8.15 8.33
C SER A 98 -0.83 -9.23 7.78
N THR A 99 -0.89 -9.48 6.47
CA THR A 99 -0.02 -10.43 5.77
C THR A 99 1.45 -10.01 5.85
N MET A 100 1.73 -8.73 5.64
CA MET A 100 3.09 -8.18 5.73
C MET A 100 3.68 -8.30 7.14
N LEU A 101 2.89 -8.03 8.18
CA LEU A 101 3.34 -8.13 9.58
C LEU A 101 3.62 -9.57 10.00
N ALA A 102 2.87 -10.52 9.47
CA ALA A 102 3.11 -11.95 9.70
C ALA A 102 4.31 -12.48 8.89
N HIS A 103 4.75 -11.76 7.87
CA HIS A 103 5.76 -12.27 6.95
C HIS A 103 7.19 -12.17 7.54
N PRO A 104 7.95 -13.28 7.61
CA PRO A 104 9.26 -13.29 8.28
C PRO A 104 10.29 -12.35 7.64
N MET A 105 10.18 -12.10 6.34
CA MET A 105 11.10 -11.21 5.61
C MET A 105 10.72 -9.72 5.67
N VAL A 106 9.69 -9.32 6.41
CA VAL A 106 9.28 -7.89 6.47
C VAL A 106 10.43 -6.99 6.91
N ARG A 107 11.25 -7.44 7.86
CA ARG A 107 12.41 -6.69 8.38
C ARG A 107 13.55 -6.55 7.36
N ASN A 108 13.55 -7.37 6.32
CA ASN A 108 14.55 -7.30 5.25
C ASN A 108 14.19 -6.30 4.15
N LEU A 109 12.96 -5.81 4.14
CA LEU A 109 12.49 -4.88 3.12
C LEU A 109 13.19 -3.53 3.23
N PRO A 110 13.57 -2.91 2.10
CA PRO A 110 14.20 -1.59 2.07
C PRO A 110 13.43 -0.50 2.83
N LEU A 111 12.10 -0.46 2.73
CA LEU A 111 11.29 0.48 3.52
C LEU A 111 11.43 0.23 5.03
N PHE A 112 11.37 -1.03 5.48
CA PHE A 112 11.61 -1.34 6.90
C PHE A 112 13.04 -0.99 7.32
N LYS A 113 14.05 -1.28 6.50
CA LYS A 113 15.44 -0.92 6.82
C LYS A 113 15.65 0.60 6.91
N GLY A 114 14.95 1.37 6.08
CA GLY A 114 15.04 2.83 6.07
C GLY A 114 14.34 3.51 7.24
N PHE A 115 13.25 2.93 7.74
CA PHE A 115 12.35 3.61 8.69
C PHE A 115 12.03 2.82 9.97
N GLY A 116 12.41 1.55 10.03
CA GLY A 116 12.15 0.65 11.14
C GLY A 116 10.66 0.46 11.45
N GLU A 117 10.38 0.30 12.74
CA GLU A 117 9.04 0.08 13.29
C GLU A 117 8.08 1.26 13.07
N ASP A 118 8.59 2.47 12.83
CA ASP A 118 7.73 3.63 12.57
C ASP A 118 7.02 3.49 11.22
N TRP A 119 7.67 2.89 10.23
CA TRP A 119 6.98 2.58 8.97
C TRP A 119 5.86 1.56 9.16
N ILE A 120 6.03 0.57 10.03
CA ILE A 120 4.99 -0.40 10.38
C ILE A 120 3.78 0.29 11.00
N LYS A 121 3.99 1.19 11.95
CA LYS A 121 2.91 1.99 12.54
C LYS A 121 2.17 2.79 11.48
N VAL A 122 2.92 3.45 10.59
CA VAL A 122 2.34 4.28 9.52
C VAL A 122 1.49 3.45 8.55
N ILE A 123 1.98 2.31 8.04
CA ILE A 123 1.18 1.48 7.13
C ILE A 123 -0.05 0.89 7.84
N PHE A 124 0.08 0.54 9.12
CA PHE A 124 -1.03 0.06 9.92
C PHE A 124 -2.11 1.14 10.07
N GLU A 125 -1.76 2.32 10.57
CA GLU A 125 -2.67 3.46 10.71
C GLU A 125 -3.33 3.82 9.38
N ARG A 126 -2.54 3.90 8.31
CA ARG A 126 -3.06 4.25 6.98
C ARG A 126 -3.90 3.15 6.34
N SER A 127 -3.76 1.89 6.75
CA SER A 127 -4.66 0.81 6.29
C SER A 127 -6.10 0.97 6.80
N TRP A 128 -6.32 1.76 7.85
CA TRP A 128 -7.66 2.11 8.34
C TRP A 128 -8.30 3.26 7.57
N ILE A 129 -7.47 4.12 6.96
CA ILE A 129 -7.87 5.32 6.22
C ILE A 129 -7.98 5.03 4.72
N GLY A 130 -7.15 4.11 4.21
CA GLY A 130 -7.15 3.70 2.81
C GLY A 130 -8.54 3.21 2.39
N GLY A 131 -9.05 3.79 1.32
CA GLY A 131 -10.35 3.42 0.77
C GLY A 131 -10.26 2.09 0.03
N GLU A 132 -11.26 1.24 0.22
CA GLU A 132 -11.60 0.17 -0.74
C GLU A 132 -12.33 0.83 -1.91
N VAL A 133 -11.62 1.58 -2.76
CA VAL A 133 -12.23 2.03 -4.02
C VAL A 133 -12.19 0.83 -4.98
N ALA A 134 -13.20 -0.02 -4.84
CA ALA A 134 -13.63 -0.94 -5.88
C ALA A 134 -14.00 -0.07 -7.10
N ASP A 135 -13.54 -0.43 -8.28
CA ASP A 135 -13.81 0.35 -9.50
C ASP A 135 -15.24 0.08 -10.03
N ASP A 136 -16.14 -0.38 -9.18
CA ASP A 136 -17.40 -1.00 -9.57
C ASP A 136 -18.36 -1.21 -8.37
N GLY A 137 -18.62 -0.17 -7.57
CA GLY A 137 -19.91 0.11 -6.87
C GLY A 137 -20.75 -1.00 -6.18
N LEU A 138 -20.23 -2.21 -5.92
CA LEU A 138 -21.03 -3.39 -5.55
C LEU A 138 -20.67 -4.02 -4.20
N GLU A 139 -19.60 -3.57 -3.51
CA GLU A 139 -19.13 -4.22 -2.27
C GLU A 139 -19.72 -3.67 -0.96
N GLU A 140 -20.42 -2.52 -0.99
CA GLU A 140 -21.03 -1.94 0.23
C GLU A 140 -22.10 -2.86 0.85
N GLU A 141 -22.83 -3.64 0.04
CA GLU A 141 -23.82 -4.60 0.53
C GLU A 141 -23.19 -5.81 1.22
N ALA A 142 -22.02 -6.28 0.77
CA ALA A 142 -21.37 -7.46 1.34
C ALA A 142 -20.82 -7.18 2.74
N GLY A 143 -20.21 -6.00 2.94
CA GLY A 143 -19.70 -5.57 4.24
C GLY A 143 -20.80 -5.38 5.28
N LEU A 144 -21.94 -4.79 4.89
CA LEU A 144 -23.10 -4.64 5.76
C LEU A 144 -23.74 -5.98 6.13
N LEU A 145 -23.80 -6.93 5.18
CA LEU A 145 -24.33 -8.27 5.42
C LEU A 145 -23.45 -9.07 6.39
N GLU A 146 -22.13 -8.93 6.30
CA GLU A 146 -21.18 -9.60 7.17
C GLU A 146 -21.17 -9.00 8.58
N MET A 147 -21.30 -7.66 8.69
CA MET A 147 -21.49 -6.98 9.97
C MET A 147 -22.81 -7.39 10.64
N ARG A 148 -23.89 -7.56 9.86
CA ARG A 148 -25.18 -8.07 10.37
C ARG A 148 -25.08 -9.49 10.88
N ARG A 149 -24.43 -10.39 10.14
CA ARG A 149 -24.17 -11.78 10.57
C ARG A 149 -23.27 -11.86 11.80
N LEU A 150 -22.37 -10.90 11.99
CA LEU A 150 -21.55 -10.82 13.21
C LEU A 150 -22.40 -10.37 14.40
N MET A 151 -23.25 -9.35 14.22
CA MET A 151 -24.17 -8.87 15.25
C MET A 151 -25.22 -9.91 15.66
N ASP A 152 -25.74 -10.70 14.71
CA ASP A 152 -26.68 -11.79 14.99
C ASP A 152 -26.02 -12.95 15.76
N ARG A 153 -24.74 -13.23 15.47
CA ARG A 153 -23.94 -14.21 16.23
C ARG A 153 -23.65 -13.75 17.66
N LEU A 154 -23.42 -12.45 17.85
CA LEU A 154 -23.14 -11.85 19.17
C LEU A 154 -24.42 -11.65 20.01
N SER A 155 -25.58 -11.49 19.38
CA SER A 155 -26.87 -11.33 20.07
C SER A 155 -27.49 -12.66 20.53
N GLY A 156 -26.85 -13.80 20.25
CA GLY A 156 -27.30 -15.11 20.72
C GLY A 156 -28.63 -15.58 20.11
N GLN A 157 -29.09 -14.98 19.00
CA GLN A 157 -30.26 -15.45 18.30
C GLN A 157 -29.88 -16.55 17.30
N VAL A 158 -29.73 -17.77 17.82
CA VAL A 158 -29.94 -18.97 17.00
C VAL A 158 -31.45 -19.12 16.81
N ARG A 159 -31.92 -19.02 15.57
CA ARG A 159 -33.15 -19.67 15.13
C ARG A 159 -32.80 -20.70 14.08
#